data_AF-A0A3Q9IHH0-F1
#
_entry.id   AF-A0A3Q9IHH0-F1
#
_cell.length_a   1.000
_cell.length_b   1.000
_cell.length_c   1.000
_cell.angle_alpha   90.00
_cell.angle_beta   90.00
_cell.angle_gamma   90.00
#
_symmetry.space_group_name_H-M   'P 1'
#
loop_
_entity.id
_entity.type
_entity.pdbx_description
1 polymer ?
#
loop_
_entity_poly.entity_id
_entity_poly.type
_entity_poly.pdbx_seq_one_letter_code
_entity_poly.pdbx_strand_id
1 'polypeptide(L)'
;MRRTFTLALSALMAVSIAATTATAVHAQSRGDQGGGEDDGAKKRKRDEEWNQPKAPLPQLRNAGPCPYVKVLYDASRYVEFKDGKESASQAGFTGEIQSLTSGCAYRGDEPIKIRVEALFQFGRGPQAVGDKHVYRYWVAVTERNQSVIAKEYFDLPVSFASGQDRVYARETLEQITIPRADGKVSGSNFEVLLGFDVTPEMAAFNRDGKRFRVNAGQTAPATQPQTQPGTTTKQ
;
A
#
# COMPACT_ATOMS: atom_id res chain seq x y z
N MET A 1 -12.21 -45.10 26.69
CA MET A 1 -11.46 -45.59 27.87
C MET A 1 -10.68 -44.42 28.47
N ARG A 2 -10.70 -44.24 29.80
CA ARG A 2 -9.89 -43.21 30.50
C ARG A 2 -8.50 -43.76 30.82
N ARG A 3 -7.49 -42.89 30.92
CA ARG A 3 -6.44 -42.97 31.95
C ARG A 3 -5.69 -41.64 32.09
N THR A 4 -6.06 -40.90 33.13
CA THR A 4 -5.31 -39.80 33.75
C THR A 4 -4.20 -40.36 34.63
N PHE A 5 -3.07 -39.66 34.75
CA PHE A 5 -2.21 -39.77 35.94
C PHE A 5 -1.71 -38.39 36.37
N THR A 6 -2.04 -38.05 37.62
CA THR A 6 -1.59 -36.88 38.39
C THR A 6 -0.78 -37.37 39.58
N LEU A 7 0.22 -36.61 40.01
CA LEU A 7 0.86 -36.53 41.36
C LEU A 7 2.02 -35.52 41.21
N ALA A 8 2.12 -34.35 41.83
CA ALA A 8 1.62 -33.76 43.10
C ALA A 8 2.38 -34.18 44.37
N LEU A 9 2.89 -33.18 45.11
CA LEU A 9 3.35 -33.05 46.52
C LEU A 9 4.69 -32.26 46.61
N SER A 10 5.04 -31.47 47.65
CA SER A 10 4.28 -30.74 48.71
C SER A 10 5.23 -30.10 49.74
N ALA A 11 4.90 -28.92 50.30
CA ALA A 11 5.10 -28.49 51.71
C ALA A 11 4.63 -27.01 51.84
N LEU A 12 3.66 -26.58 52.67
CA LEU A 12 3.46 -26.65 54.15
C LEU A 12 4.47 -25.75 54.90
N MET A 13 4.14 -24.84 55.83
CA MET A 13 2.98 -24.52 56.70
C MET A 13 2.75 -22.97 56.76
N ALA A 14 1.66 -22.30 57.18
CA ALA A 14 0.75 -22.42 58.33
C ALA A 14 1.43 -22.09 59.70
N VAL A 15 0.90 -21.32 60.67
CA VAL A 15 -0.40 -20.62 60.94
C VAL A 15 -0.07 -19.27 61.67
N SER A 16 -0.89 -18.20 61.73
CA SER A 16 -1.89 -17.92 62.80
C SER A 16 -2.44 -16.47 62.74
N ILE A 17 -3.69 -16.27 63.17
CA ILE A 17 -4.33 -14.95 63.34
C ILE A 17 -4.38 -14.59 64.84
N ALA A 18 -4.05 -13.36 65.20
CA ALA A 18 -4.43 -12.74 66.47
C ALA A 18 -4.74 -11.26 66.23
N ALA A 19 -5.90 -10.79 66.72
CA ALA A 19 -6.34 -9.41 66.58
C ALA A 19 -6.14 -8.65 67.89
N THR A 20 -5.58 -7.44 67.82
CA THR A 20 -5.64 -6.43 68.88
C THR A 20 -5.97 -5.08 68.27
N THR A 21 -6.87 -4.36 68.92
CA THR A 21 -7.39 -3.05 68.50
C THR A 21 -6.62 -1.89 69.14
N ALA A 22 -6.73 -0.72 68.50
CA ALA A 22 -6.57 0.64 69.03
C ALA A 22 -5.25 1.42 68.73
N THR A 23 -5.44 2.42 67.86
CA THR A 23 -4.96 3.82 67.98
C THR A 23 -3.50 4.23 67.69
N ALA A 24 -3.42 5.48 67.23
CA ALA A 24 -2.27 6.39 67.18
C ALA A 24 -1.28 6.29 66.00
N VAL A 25 -1.50 7.22 65.06
CA VAL A 25 -0.61 7.74 64.01
C VAL A 25 0.82 7.97 64.50
N HIS A 26 1.83 7.51 63.74
CA HIS A 26 3.07 8.28 63.52
C HIS A 26 3.72 7.99 62.15
N ALA A 27 4.21 9.07 61.55
CA ALA A 27 4.89 9.23 60.26
C ALA A 27 5.58 8.00 59.62
N GLN A 28 5.23 7.71 58.36
CA GLN A 28 6.16 7.05 57.45
C GLN A 28 7.22 8.05 56.97
N SER A 29 8.34 8.10 57.70
CA SER A 29 9.63 8.54 57.15
C SER A 29 10.63 7.42 57.38
N ARG A 30 10.66 6.47 56.46
CA ARG A 30 11.76 5.50 56.34
C ARG A 30 12.54 5.90 55.10
N GLY A 31 13.64 6.60 55.31
CA GLY A 31 14.49 7.08 54.22
C GLY A 31 14.98 5.91 53.38
N ASP A 32 14.61 5.91 52.11
CA ASP A 32 15.33 5.16 51.09
C ASP A 32 16.61 5.94 50.76
N GLN A 33 17.75 5.28 50.89
CA GLN A 33 19.06 5.91 51.01
C GLN A 33 19.94 5.44 49.86
N GLY A 34 20.14 6.30 48.85
CA GLY A 34 21.12 6.13 47.78
C GLY A 34 20.49 5.90 46.39
N GLY A 35 20.60 6.91 45.52
CA GLY A 35 20.24 6.79 44.09
C GLY A 35 20.39 8.10 43.29
N GLY A 36 20.16 9.26 43.92
CA GLY A 36 20.04 10.55 43.22
C GLY A 36 21.25 11.00 42.39
N GLU A 37 22.47 10.74 42.84
CA GLU A 37 23.69 11.15 42.10
C GLU A 37 24.03 10.19 40.96
N ASP A 38 23.88 8.88 41.18
CA ASP A 38 24.24 7.85 40.22
C ASP A 38 23.23 7.79 39.05
N ASP A 39 21.94 7.99 39.31
CA ASP A 39 20.91 8.08 38.25
C ASP A 39 21.05 9.34 37.40
N GLY A 40 21.42 10.48 38.00
CA GLY A 40 21.73 11.72 37.29
C GLY A 40 22.94 11.56 36.37
N ALA A 41 24.02 10.94 36.87
CA ALA A 41 25.23 10.64 36.10
C ALA A 41 24.95 9.64 34.96
N LYS A 42 24.27 8.53 35.25
CA LYS A 42 23.86 7.53 34.24
C LYS A 42 22.96 8.13 33.16
N LYS A 43 22.02 9.01 33.54
CA LYS A 43 21.16 9.70 32.56
C LYS A 43 21.98 10.60 31.65
N ARG A 44 22.84 11.47 32.20
CA ARG A 44 23.71 12.36 31.42
C ARG A 44 24.63 11.58 30.47
N LYS A 45 25.27 10.52 30.95
CA LYS A 45 26.14 9.67 30.12
C LYS A 45 25.37 8.98 28.99
N ARG A 46 24.16 8.49 29.28
CA ARG A 46 23.25 7.92 28.27
C ARG A 46 22.81 8.97 27.24
N ASP A 47 22.52 10.19 27.67
CA ASP A 47 22.15 11.29 26.79
C ASP A 47 23.36 11.74 25.93
N GLU A 48 24.59 11.73 26.44
CA GLU A 48 25.81 12.00 25.65
C GLU A 48 26.13 10.86 24.65
N GLU A 49 25.86 9.61 25.02
CA GLU A 49 26.14 8.43 24.18
C GLU A 49 25.07 8.22 23.09
N TRP A 50 23.79 8.42 23.41
CA TRP A 50 22.66 8.09 22.53
C TRP A 50 21.91 9.30 21.96
N ASN A 51 22.08 10.49 22.55
CA ASN A 51 21.39 11.72 22.16
C ASN A 51 22.37 12.73 21.54
N GLN A 52 23.43 12.22 20.88
CA GLN A 52 24.36 13.05 20.11
C GLN A 52 23.58 13.89 19.08
N PRO A 53 23.79 15.21 19.02
CA PRO A 53 23.02 16.08 18.14
C PRO A 53 23.36 15.75 16.68
N LYS A 54 22.46 14.97 16.04
CA LYS A 54 22.45 14.58 14.63
C LYS A 54 23.85 14.44 14.03
N ALA A 55 24.37 13.20 14.02
CA ALA A 55 25.58 12.85 13.28
C ALA A 55 25.59 13.61 11.93
N PRO A 56 26.70 14.29 11.56
CA PRO A 56 26.83 14.99 10.30
C PRO A 56 27.06 13.97 9.18
N LEU A 57 26.10 13.05 9.04
CA LEU A 57 25.76 12.47 7.75
C LEU A 57 25.71 13.67 6.80
N PRO A 58 26.51 13.66 5.72
CA PRO A 58 26.29 14.60 4.63
C PRO A 58 24.83 14.42 4.28
N GLN A 59 23.99 15.43 4.57
CA GLN A 59 22.62 15.36 4.10
C GLN A 59 22.78 15.21 2.60
N LEU A 60 22.29 14.09 2.05
CA LEU A 60 22.30 13.84 0.62
C LEU A 60 21.21 14.71 -0.02
N ARG A 61 21.35 16.03 0.19
CA ARG A 61 20.62 17.09 -0.46
C ARG A 61 21.08 17.01 -1.89
N ASN A 62 20.29 16.28 -2.68
CA ASN A 62 20.33 16.35 -4.11
C ASN A 62 20.51 17.80 -4.55
N ALA A 63 21.46 18.04 -5.46
CA ALA A 63 21.83 19.38 -5.90
C ALA A 63 20.63 20.14 -6.50
N GLY A 64 19.59 19.42 -6.95
CA GLY A 64 18.28 19.96 -7.25
C GLY A 64 17.13 19.05 -6.75
N PRO A 65 15.87 19.50 -6.90
CA PRO A 65 14.68 18.69 -6.63
C PRO A 65 14.58 17.49 -7.59
N CYS A 66 13.94 16.40 -7.17
CA CYS A 66 13.71 15.28 -8.09
C CYS A 66 12.68 15.63 -9.19
N PRO A 67 12.80 15.02 -10.39
CA PRO A 67 11.74 15.01 -11.39
C PRO A 67 10.42 14.46 -10.84
N TYR A 68 9.31 14.91 -11.39
CA TYR A 68 7.99 14.41 -10.98
C TYR A 68 7.76 13.02 -11.56
N VAL A 69 7.54 12.02 -10.71
CA VAL A 69 7.19 10.66 -11.13
C VAL A 69 5.69 10.45 -10.93
N LYS A 70 4.95 10.10 -11.99
CA LYS A 70 3.48 10.03 -12.00
C LYS A 70 2.95 8.89 -12.86
N VAL A 71 1.74 8.44 -12.56
CA VAL A 71 0.94 7.63 -13.47
C VAL A 71 0.15 8.55 -14.41
N LEU A 72 0.14 8.27 -15.72
CA LEU A 72 -0.75 8.95 -16.65
C LEU A 72 -2.19 8.43 -16.46
N TYR A 73 -3.14 9.31 -16.13
CA TYR A 73 -4.50 8.91 -15.74
C TYR A 73 -5.21 8.02 -16.78
N ASP A 74 -5.18 8.42 -18.05
CA ASP A 74 -5.76 7.67 -19.18
C ASP A 74 -5.14 6.28 -19.37
N ALA A 75 -3.93 6.04 -18.87
CA ALA A 75 -3.21 4.77 -18.92
C ALA A 75 -3.00 4.14 -17.53
N SER A 76 -3.68 4.63 -16.48
CA SER A 76 -3.53 4.16 -15.10
C SER A 76 -4.09 2.75 -14.87
N ARG A 77 -5.03 2.35 -15.71
CA ARG A 77 -5.78 1.10 -15.62
C ARG A 77 -5.85 0.41 -16.97
N TYR A 78 -5.70 -0.91 -16.95
CA TYR A 78 -5.92 -1.81 -18.07
C TYR A 78 -7.24 -2.54 -17.81
N VAL A 79 -8.18 -2.52 -18.75
CA VAL A 79 -9.49 -3.17 -18.57
C VAL A 79 -9.97 -3.74 -19.90
N GLU A 80 -9.90 -5.06 -20.05
CA GLU A 80 -10.53 -5.75 -21.17
C GLU A 80 -12.04 -5.85 -20.98
N PHE A 81 -12.80 -5.61 -22.05
CA PHE A 81 -14.24 -5.82 -22.09
C PHE A 81 -14.61 -6.75 -23.24
N LYS A 82 -15.31 -7.85 -22.90
CA LYS A 82 -15.92 -8.71 -23.91
C LYS A 82 -16.97 -7.93 -24.70
N ASP A 83 -16.92 -8.07 -26.02
CA ASP A 83 -17.79 -7.39 -26.99
C ASP A 83 -17.86 -5.85 -26.80
N GLY A 84 -16.84 -5.23 -26.20
CA GLY A 84 -16.84 -3.78 -25.88
C GLY A 84 -17.84 -3.35 -24.79
N LYS A 85 -18.44 -4.29 -24.05
CA LYS A 85 -19.49 -4.00 -23.05
C LYS A 85 -18.89 -3.60 -21.71
N GLU A 86 -18.92 -2.31 -21.39
CA GLU A 86 -18.39 -1.70 -20.16
C GLU A 86 -19.12 -2.13 -18.85
N SER A 87 -19.02 -3.40 -18.45
CA SER A 87 -19.66 -3.91 -17.22
C SER A 87 -18.86 -5.01 -16.53
N ALA A 88 -19.06 -5.18 -15.21
CA ALA A 88 -18.26 -6.08 -14.37
C ALA A 88 -18.37 -7.56 -14.76
N SER A 89 -19.52 -8.00 -15.25
CA SER A 89 -19.73 -9.36 -15.75
C SER A 89 -19.09 -9.62 -17.11
N GLN A 90 -18.67 -8.56 -17.81
CA GLN A 90 -18.02 -8.61 -19.13
C GLN A 90 -16.52 -8.33 -19.07
N ALA A 91 -15.96 -8.10 -17.87
CA ALA A 91 -14.53 -7.85 -17.68
C ALA A 91 -13.68 -9.10 -18.02
N GLY A 92 -12.66 -8.90 -18.84
CA GLY A 92 -11.56 -9.84 -19.10
C GLY A 92 -10.46 -9.71 -18.06
N PHE A 93 -9.21 -9.65 -18.48
CA PHE A 93 -8.11 -9.27 -17.60
C PHE A 93 -8.16 -7.77 -17.28
N THR A 94 -7.77 -7.44 -16.04
CA THR A 94 -7.70 -6.05 -15.55
C THR A 94 -6.38 -5.79 -14.85
N GLY A 95 -5.97 -4.52 -14.79
CA GLY A 95 -4.77 -4.05 -14.11
C GLY A 95 -4.92 -2.60 -13.66
N GLU A 96 -4.25 -2.22 -12.59
CA GLU A 96 -4.21 -0.85 -12.06
C GLU A 96 -2.84 -0.60 -11.42
N ILE A 97 -2.23 0.55 -11.74
CA ILE A 97 -1.00 1.01 -11.09
C ILE A 97 -1.41 1.67 -9.76
N GLN A 98 -1.25 0.92 -8.67
CA GLN A 98 -1.72 1.30 -7.33
C GLN A 98 -0.89 2.42 -6.71
N SER A 99 0.43 2.36 -6.85
CA SER A 99 1.33 3.36 -6.29
C SER A 99 2.67 3.41 -6.99
N LEU A 100 3.34 4.56 -6.86
CA LEU A 100 4.71 4.79 -7.29
C LEU A 100 5.50 5.33 -6.10
N THR A 101 6.68 4.76 -5.85
CA THR A 101 7.70 5.32 -4.96
C THR A 101 8.92 5.64 -5.81
N SER A 102 9.57 6.79 -5.59
CA SER A 102 10.75 7.16 -6.37
C SER A 102 11.81 7.89 -5.55
N GLY A 103 13.07 7.69 -5.91
CA GLY A 103 14.20 8.47 -5.42
C GLY A 103 15.08 8.90 -6.59
N CYS A 104 15.77 10.02 -6.46
CA CYS A 104 16.74 10.47 -7.45
C CYS A 104 18.09 10.80 -6.80
N ALA A 105 19.14 10.86 -7.62
CA ALA A 105 20.49 11.27 -7.23
C ALA A 105 21.07 12.29 -8.23
N TYR A 106 21.83 13.24 -7.70
CA TYR A 106 22.60 14.25 -8.45
C TYR A 106 24.09 14.14 -8.12
N ARG A 107 24.95 14.37 -9.11
CA ARG A 107 26.41 14.45 -8.95
C ARG A 107 26.97 15.51 -9.90
N GLY A 108 27.40 16.67 -9.40
CA GLY A 108 27.95 17.74 -10.23
C GLY A 108 27.07 18.07 -11.45
N ASP A 109 27.65 17.93 -12.65
CA ASP A 109 26.99 18.09 -13.95
C ASP A 109 26.48 16.76 -14.57
N GLU A 110 26.62 15.61 -13.88
CA GLU A 110 26.18 14.31 -14.38
C GLU A 110 24.65 14.26 -14.64
N PRO A 111 24.18 13.39 -15.55
CA PRO A 111 22.76 13.08 -15.72
C PRO A 111 22.06 12.71 -14.41
N ILE A 112 20.80 13.14 -14.23
CA ILE A 112 20.01 12.74 -13.06
C ILE A 112 19.73 11.24 -13.15
N LYS A 113 20.00 10.52 -12.06
CA LYS A 113 19.66 9.11 -11.93
C LYS A 113 18.40 8.98 -11.08
N ILE A 114 17.43 8.20 -11.53
CA ILE A 114 16.15 8.00 -10.85
C ILE A 114 15.89 6.50 -10.71
N ARG A 115 15.53 6.09 -9.50
CA ARG A 115 14.96 4.77 -9.21
C ARG A 115 13.46 4.92 -8.99
N VAL A 116 12.66 4.05 -9.58
CA VAL A 116 11.20 3.99 -9.39
C VAL A 116 10.81 2.58 -8.99
N GLU A 117 9.99 2.46 -7.95
CA GLU A 117 9.25 1.24 -7.60
C GLU A 117 7.78 1.46 -7.93
N ALA A 118 7.20 0.56 -8.71
CA ALA A 118 5.79 0.60 -9.10
C ALA A 118 5.05 -0.63 -8.56
N LEU A 119 3.95 -0.40 -7.84
CA LEU A 119 3.05 -1.47 -7.38
C LEU A 119 1.87 -1.57 -8.36
N PHE A 120 1.74 -2.74 -8.96
CA PHE A 120 0.62 -3.11 -9.81
C PHE A 120 -0.34 -4.04 -9.05
N GLN A 121 -1.63 -3.86 -9.29
CA GLN A 121 -2.66 -4.84 -8.93
C GLN A 121 -3.32 -5.33 -10.21
N PHE A 122 -3.45 -6.65 -10.35
CA PHE A 122 -4.07 -7.31 -11.48
C PHE A 122 -5.32 -8.07 -11.06
N GLY A 123 -6.27 -8.18 -11.98
CA GLY A 123 -7.52 -8.91 -11.82
C GLY A 123 -7.80 -9.84 -13.00
N ARG A 124 -8.44 -10.97 -12.71
CA ARG A 124 -8.93 -11.95 -13.68
C ARG A 124 -10.45 -11.99 -13.63
N GLY A 125 -11.10 -11.25 -14.52
CA GLY A 125 -12.55 -11.08 -14.56
C GLY A 125 -13.29 -12.29 -15.14
N PRO A 126 -14.64 -12.30 -15.09
CA PRO A 126 -15.46 -13.44 -15.50
C PRO A 126 -15.36 -13.84 -16.98
N GLN A 127 -14.84 -12.97 -17.85
CA GLN A 127 -14.61 -13.25 -19.27
C GLN A 127 -13.13 -13.46 -19.62
N ALA A 128 -12.22 -13.43 -18.65
CA ALA A 128 -10.80 -13.68 -18.88
C ALA A 128 -10.57 -15.14 -19.32
N VAL A 129 -9.74 -15.33 -20.34
CA VAL A 129 -9.44 -16.67 -20.89
C VAL A 129 -8.12 -17.15 -20.32
N GLY A 130 -8.15 -18.29 -19.62
CA GLY A 130 -6.98 -18.90 -18.99
C GLY A 130 -6.65 -18.33 -17.60
N ASP A 131 -5.41 -18.55 -17.18
CA ASP A 131 -4.85 -18.19 -15.86
C ASP A 131 -3.59 -17.32 -15.98
N LYS A 132 -3.20 -16.90 -17.19
CA LYS A 132 -2.00 -16.10 -17.47
C LYS A 132 -2.31 -14.98 -18.44
N HIS A 133 -1.67 -13.83 -18.23
CA HIS A 133 -1.72 -12.68 -19.14
C HIS A 133 -0.36 -11.98 -19.17
N VAL A 134 -0.03 -11.34 -20.28
CA VAL A 134 1.14 -10.47 -20.39
C VAL A 134 0.65 -9.03 -20.53
N TYR A 135 0.81 -8.26 -19.46
CA TYR A 135 0.48 -6.84 -19.49
C TYR A 135 1.66 -6.07 -20.06
N ARG A 136 1.44 -5.21 -21.04
CA ARG A 136 2.47 -4.30 -21.52
C ARG A 136 2.30 -2.95 -20.83
N TYR A 137 3.38 -2.40 -20.30
CA TYR A 137 3.42 -1.05 -19.74
C TYR A 137 4.57 -0.26 -20.36
N TRP A 138 4.56 1.05 -20.14
CA TRP A 138 5.59 1.94 -20.65
C TRP A 138 6.03 2.95 -19.61
N VAL A 139 7.24 3.45 -19.80
CA VAL A 139 7.88 4.48 -19.01
C VAL A 139 8.36 5.56 -19.98
N ALA A 140 7.86 6.78 -19.82
CA ALA A 140 8.26 7.93 -20.63
C ALA A 140 8.99 8.97 -19.78
N VAL A 141 10.10 9.49 -20.30
CA VAL A 141 10.76 10.68 -19.78
C VAL A 141 10.33 11.85 -20.66
N THR A 142 9.85 12.92 -20.05
CA THR A 142 9.36 14.11 -20.74
C THR A 142 10.00 15.38 -20.21
N GLU A 143 10.09 16.39 -21.05
CA GLU A 143 10.11 17.77 -20.57
C GLU A 143 8.74 18.08 -19.95
N ARG A 144 8.72 18.80 -18.82
CA ARG A 144 7.53 18.96 -18.00
C ARG A 144 6.41 19.69 -18.75
N ASN A 145 5.26 19.01 -18.89
CA ASN A 145 4.12 19.42 -19.72
C ASN A 145 4.46 19.79 -21.19
N GLN A 146 5.54 19.25 -21.77
CA GLN A 146 6.00 19.58 -23.12
C GLN A 146 6.27 18.33 -23.97
N SER A 147 7.53 18.03 -24.29
CA SER A 147 7.93 17.01 -25.27
C SER A 147 8.27 15.67 -24.61
N VAL A 148 8.08 14.56 -25.33
CA VAL A 148 8.60 13.25 -24.93
C VAL A 148 10.05 13.15 -25.36
N ILE A 149 10.97 12.96 -24.41
CA ILE A 149 12.40 12.78 -24.64
C ILE A 149 12.70 11.34 -25.00
N ALA A 150 12.12 10.39 -24.26
CA ALA A 150 12.26 8.95 -24.47
C ALA A 150 11.01 8.23 -23.97
N LYS A 151 10.67 7.09 -24.59
CA LYS A 151 9.61 6.18 -24.12
C LYS A 151 10.04 4.73 -24.35
N GLU A 152 10.07 3.95 -23.29
CA GLU A 152 10.38 2.52 -23.32
C GLU A 152 9.17 1.68 -22.94
N TYR A 153 9.10 0.46 -23.46
CA TYR A 153 8.03 -0.50 -23.19
C TYR A 153 8.57 -1.75 -22.49
N PHE A 154 7.75 -2.31 -21.60
CA PHE A 154 8.08 -3.44 -20.75
C PHE A 154 6.91 -4.43 -20.75
N ASP A 155 7.22 -5.72 -20.89
CA ASP A 155 6.25 -6.81 -20.83
C ASP A 155 6.28 -7.43 -19.43
N LEU A 156 5.12 -7.51 -18.78
CA LEU A 156 4.92 -7.97 -17.41
C LEU A 156 4.04 -9.24 -17.42
N PRO A 157 4.66 -10.44 -17.45
CA PRO A 157 3.93 -11.71 -17.42
C PRO A 157 3.37 -11.99 -16.01
N VAL A 158 2.07 -12.20 -15.92
CA VAL A 158 1.34 -12.46 -14.67
C VAL A 158 0.67 -13.83 -14.77
N SER A 159 0.71 -14.59 -13.67
CA SER A 159 -0.01 -15.86 -13.50
C SER A 159 -0.90 -15.79 -12.27
N PHE A 160 -2.17 -16.15 -12.42
CA PHE A 160 -3.16 -16.24 -11.35
C PHE A 160 -3.21 -17.68 -10.86
N ALA A 161 -2.87 -17.94 -9.59
CA ALA A 161 -2.94 -19.30 -9.06
C ALA A 161 -4.38 -19.82 -9.01
N SER A 162 -4.55 -21.15 -8.92
CA SER A 162 -5.88 -21.76 -8.77
C SER A 162 -6.63 -21.17 -7.57
N GLY A 163 -7.88 -20.78 -7.78
CA GLY A 163 -8.71 -20.09 -6.78
C GLY A 163 -8.42 -18.58 -6.60
N GLN A 164 -7.43 -18.00 -7.29
CA GLN A 164 -7.16 -16.56 -7.25
C GLN A 164 -7.78 -15.82 -8.45
N ASP A 165 -8.35 -14.66 -8.15
CA ASP A 165 -8.84 -13.66 -9.11
C ASP A 165 -7.95 -12.40 -9.13
N ARG A 166 -6.99 -12.27 -8.20
CA ARG A 166 -6.15 -11.07 -8.00
C ARG A 166 -4.70 -11.42 -7.71
N VAL A 167 -3.79 -10.62 -8.24
CA VAL A 167 -2.34 -10.71 -8.03
C VAL A 167 -1.77 -9.30 -7.87
N TYR A 168 -0.74 -9.14 -7.03
CA TYR A 168 0.06 -7.91 -6.98
C TYR A 168 1.46 -8.19 -7.53
N ALA A 169 2.01 -7.26 -8.30
CA ALA A 169 3.40 -7.28 -8.75
C ALA A 169 4.11 -5.98 -8.38
N ARG A 170 5.39 -6.07 -8.06
CA ARG A 170 6.25 -4.92 -7.78
C ARG A 170 7.35 -4.90 -8.83
N GLU A 171 7.35 -3.88 -9.66
CA GLU A 171 8.43 -3.63 -10.61
C GLU A 171 9.39 -2.58 -10.07
N THR A 172 10.68 -2.78 -10.30
CA THR A 172 11.72 -1.84 -9.90
C THR A 172 12.54 -1.40 -11.10
N LEU A 173 12.40 -0.14 -11.46
CA LEU A 173 13.19 0.52 -12.49
C LEU A 173 14.44 1.09 -11.81
N GLU A 174 15.52 0.32 -11.85
CA GLU A 174 16.76 0.59 -11.09
C GLU A 174 17.44 1.92 -11.46
N GLN A 175 17.49 2.28 -12.75
CA GLN A 175 18.17 3.50 -13.19
C GLN A 175 17.60 4.10 -14.49
N ILE A 176 16.57 4.93 -14.36
CA ILE A 176 16.19 5.89 -15.41
C ILE A 176 17.24 7.02 -15.40
N THR A 177 17.78 7.37 -16.56
CA THR A 177 18.80 8.41 -16.72
C THR A 177 18.23 9.58 -17.49
N ILE A 178 18.18 10.78 -16.89
CA ILE A 178 17.79 12.00 -17.58
C ILE A 178 19.04 12.82 -17.89
N PRO A 179 19.39 13.03 -19.18
CA PRO A 179 20.52 13.87 -19.55
C PRO A 179 20.25 15.31 -19.14
N ARG A 180 21.29 15.99 -18.65
CA ARG A 180 21.28 17.43 -18.36
C ARG A 180 22.28 18.13 -19.27
N ALA A 181 21.95 19.35 -19.69
CA ALA A 181 22.89 20.19 -20.43
C ALA A 181 24.04 20.69 -19.53
N ASP A 182 23.72 21.06 -18.29
CA ASP A 182 24.68 21.42 -17.24
C ASP A 182 24.08 21.18 -15.83
N GLY A 183 24.88 21.39 -14.79
CA GLY A 183 24.50 21.26 -13.39
C GLY A 183 23.37 22.19 -12.91
N LYS A 184 23.05 23.26 -13.66
CA LYS A 184 21.97 24.21 -13.33
C LYS A 184 20.60 23.70 -13.78
N VAL A 185 20.55 22.72 -14.69
CA VAL A 185 19.30 22.10 -15.12
C VAL A 185 18.67 21.35 -13.94
N SER A 186 17.50 21.85 -13.53
CA SER A 186 16.71 21.30 -12.41
C SER A 186 15.88 20.09 -12.85
N GLY A 187 15.84 19.07 -12.01
CA GLY A 187 14.99 17.89 -12.18
C GLY A 187 13.50 18.22 -12.29
N SER A 188 13.03 19.29 -11.65
CA SER A 188 11.64 19.76 -11.76
C SER A 188 11.24 20.23 -13.17
N ASN A 189 12.19 20.35 -14.10
CA ASN A 189 11.93 20.60 -15.52
C ASN A 189 11.53 19.32 -16.27
N PHE A 190 11.62 18.16 -15.64
CA PHE A 190 11.31 16.86 -16.23
C PHE A 190 10.21 16.13 -15.46
N GLU A 191 9.53 15.23 -16.17
CA GLU A 191 8.58 14.29 -15.59
C GLU A 191 8.88 12.86 -16.09
N VAL A 192 8.67 11.87 -15.22
CA VAL A 192 8.68 10.46 -15.57
C VAL A 192 7.24 9.97 -15.46
N LEU A 193 6.67 9.57 -16.58
CA LEU A 193 5.30 9.09 -16.68
C LEU A 193 5.29 7.58 -16.86
N LEU A 194 4.45 6.89 -16.09
CA LEU A 194 4.18 5.46 -16.25
C LEU A 194 2.72 5.25 -16.66
N GLY A 195 2.48 4.20 -17.45
CA GLY A 195 1.14 3.78 -17.83
C GLY A 195 1.13 2.43 -18.52
N PHE A 196 -0.02 1.78 -18.55
CA PHE A 196 -0.24 0.61 -19.39
C PHE A 196 -0.26 0.98 -20.87
N ASP A 197 0.11 0.04 -21.73
CA ASP A 197 -0.12 0.12 -23.17
C ASP A 197 -1.60 -0.22 -23.43
N VAL A 198 -2.44 0.82 -23.46
CA VAL A 198 -3.90 0.73 -23.50
C VAL A 198 -4.43 1.07 -24.89
N THR A 199 -5.56 0.47 -25.26
CA THR A 199 -6.27 0.85 -26.49
C THR A 199 -6.93 2.23 -26.33
N PRO A 200 -7.30 2.92 -27.45
CA PRO A 200 -8.03 4.19 -27.38
C PRO A 200 -9.34 4.11 -26.58
N GLU A 201 -10.03 2.97 -26.62
CA GLU A 201 -11.28 2.70 -25.91
C GLU A 201 -11.03 2.56 -24.40
N MET A 202 -9.97 1.83 -24.00
CA MET A 202 -9.53 1.77 -22.61
C MET A 202 -9.12 3.15 -22.08
N ALA A 203 -8.41 3.95 -22.89
CA ALA A 203 -8.03 5.31 -22.53
C ALA A 203 -9.24 6.24 -22.35
N ALA A 204 -10.26 6.12 -23.20
CA ALA A 204 -11.52 6.85 -23.06
C ALA A 204 -12.30 6.41 -21.80
N PHE A 205 -12.44 5.10 -21.57
CA PHE A 205 -13.04 4.55 -20.35
C PHE A 205 -12.35 5.07 -19.08
N ASN A 206 -11.02 5.17 -19.12
CA ASN A 206 -10.23 5.69 -18.01
C ASN A 206 -10.49 7.19 -17.79
N ARG A 207 -10.45 7.99 -18.85
CA ARG A 207 -10.66 9.44 -18.84
C ARG A 207 -12.04 9.85 -18.32
N ASP A 208 -13.07 9.09 -18.67
CA ASP A 208 -14.46 9.28 -18.19
C ASP A 208 -14.62 9.01 -16.68
N GLY A 209 -13.57 8.56 -15.98
CA GLY A 209 -13.63 8.20 -14.56
C GLY A 209 -14.53 7.00 -14.28
N LYS A 210 -14.91 6.24 -15.32
CA LYS A 210 -15.78 5.08 -15.19
C LYS A 210 -15.13 4.04 -14.28
N ARG A 211 -15.95 3.48 -13.39
CA ARG A 211 -15.60 2.39 -12.49
C ARG A 211 -16.73 1.39 -12.46
N PHE A 212 -16.40 0.12 -12.23
CA PHE A 212 -17.39 -0.91 -12.02
C PHE A 212 -18.32 -0.52 -10.86
N ARG A 213 -19.55 -0.13 -11.18
CA ARG A 213 -20.61 0.05 -10.18
C ARG A 213 -21.05 -1.34 -9.75
N VAL A 214 -20.41 -1.88 -8.72
CA VAL A 214 -20.96 -3.02 -7.99
C VAL A 214 -22.30 -2.55 -7.44
N ASN A 215 -23.40 -3.10 -7.93
CA ASN A 215 -24.75 -2.83 -7.42
C ASN A 215 -24.93 -3.51 -6.05
N ALA A 216 -24.23 -2.99 -5.05
CA ALA A 216 -24.45 -3.34 -3.65
C ALA A 216 -25.83 -2.79 -3.23
N GLY A 217 -26.86 -3.65 -3.28
CA GLY A 217 -28.18 -3.35 -2.74
C GLY A 217 -29.38 -3.39 -3.70
N GLN A 218 -29.28 -4.00 -4.88
CA GLN A 218 -30.47 -4.28 -5.72
C GLN A 218 -30.71 -5.79 -5.88
N THR A 219 -31.20 -6.42 -4.82
CA THR A 219 -32.11 -7.57 -4.97
C THR A 219 -33.38 -7.07 -5.65
N ALA A 220 -33.61 -7.48 -6.90
CA ALA A 220 -34.91 -7.26 -7.53
C ALA A 220 -35.99 -7.93 -6.66
N PRO A 221 -37.10 -7.24 -6.31
CA PRO A 221 -38.19 -7.87 -5.59
C PRO A 221 -38.75 -9.01 -6.45
N ALA A 222 -38.78 -10.23 -5.91
CA ALA A 222 -39.46 -11.34 -6.56
C ALA A 222 -40.97 -11.03 -6.59
N THR A 223 -41.52 -10.80 -7.78
CA THR A 223 -42.96 -10.60 -7.97
C THR A 223 -43.70 -11.89 -7.62
N GLN A 224 -44.23 -11.98 -6.40
CA GLN A 224 -45.12 -13.06 -6.02
C GLN A 224 -46.46 -12.92 -6.76
N PRO A 225 -46.99 -13.98 -7.38
CA PRO A 225 -48.32 -13.93 -7.98
C PRO A 225 -49.38 -13.84 -6.87
N GLN A 226 -50.10 -12.72 -6.81
CA GLN A 226 -51.22 -12.57 -5.88
C GLN A 226 -52.42 -13.39 -6.37
N THR A 227 -52.81 -14.40 -5.59
CA THR A 227 -54.07 -15.11 -5.73
C THR A 227 -55.24 -14.21 -5.29
N GLN A 228 -56.13 -13.86 -6.23
CA GLN A 228 -57.40 -13.18 -5.90
C GLN A 228 -58.39 -14.14 -5.23
N PRO A 229 -58.96 -13.80 -4.07
CA PRO A 229 -60.14 -14.49 -3.54
C PRO A 229 -61.38 -14.14 -4.37
N GLY A 230 -62.17 -15.14 -4.73
CA GLY A 230 -63.38 -14.95 -5.54
C GLY A 230 -64.52 -14.27 -4.78
N THR A 231 -65.34 -13.50 -5.51
CA THR A 231 -66.55 -12.88 -4.98
C THR A 231 -67.80 -13.56 -5.54
N THR A 232 -68.55 -14.22 -4.67
CA THR A 232 -69.85 -14.82 -4.98
C THR A 232 -70.90 -13.73 -5.17
N THR A 233 -71.65 -13.76 -6.29
CA THR A 233 -72.89 -12.97 -6.43
C THR A 233 -73.99 -13.83 -7.03
N LYS A 234 -75.14 -13.87 -6.34
CA LYS A 234 -76.38 -14.49 -6.82
C LYS A 234 -77.08 -13.57 -7.83
N GLN A 235 -77.55 -14.13 -8.94
CA GLN A 235 -78.99 -14.24 -9.27
C GLN A 235 -79.18 -15.15 -10.48
#